data_AF-A0A959Y320-F1
#
_entry.id   AF-A0A959Y320-F1
#
_cell.length_a   1.000
_cell.length_b   1.000
_cell.length_c   1.000
_cell.angle_alpha   90.00
_cell.angle_beta   90.00
_cell.angle_gamma   90.00
#
_symmetry.space_group_name_H-M   'P 1'
#
loop_
_entity.id
_entity.type
_entity.pdbx_description
1 polymer ?
#
loop_
_entity_poly.entity_id
_entity_poly.type
_entity_poly.pdbx_seq_one_letter_code
_entity_poly.pdbx_strand_id
1 'polypeptide(L)'
;CEIANRNKADIFISVHCNANDNHAPHGSETYVMGLHKTEANMRVAQKENEAILLEDGHGLRYDGYDPNDPESMIALSLRQNAYLDHSLLFSALVQRQFKDRVGRPDRGV
;
A
#
# COMPACT_ATOMS: atom_id res chain seq x y z
N CYS A 1 -3.25 3.77 8.40
CA CYS A 1 -1.92 3.57 9.04
C CYS A 1 -1.79 4.14 10.46
N GLU A 2 -2.83 4.73 11.05
CA GLU A 2 -2.73 5.43 12.36
C GLU A 2 -2.18 4.55 13.49
N ILE A 3 -2.62 3.29 13.57
CA ILE A 3 -2.11 2.33 14.58
C ILE A 3 -0.60 2.12 14.44
N ALA A 4 -0.09 1.92 13.23
CA ALA A 4 1.34 1.69 12.99
C ALA A 4 2.18 2.93 13.34
N ASN A 5 1.70 4.11 12.97
CA ASN A 5 2.35 5.38 13.30
C ASN A 5 2.40 5.61 14.83
N ARG A 6 1.29 5.38 15.54
CA ARG A 6 1.22 5.50 17.00
C ARG A 6 2.18 4.54 17.72
N ASN A 7 2.36 3.34 17.16
CA ASN A 7 3.28 2.33 17.71
C ASN A 7 4.73 2.49 17.23
N LYS A 8 5.04 3.54 16.44
CA LYS A 8 6.38 3.77 15.85
C LYS A 8 6.93 2.53 15.14
N ALA A 9 6.06 1.86 14.37
CA ALA A 9 6.43 0.63 13.68
C ALA A 9 7.56 0.87 12.66
N ASP A 10 8.53 -0.05 12.62
CA ASP A 10 9.60 -0.03 11.63
C ASP A 10 9.12 -0.44 10.22
N ILE A 11 8.08 -1.29 10.17
CA ILE A 11 7.48 -1.81 8.93
C ILE A 11 5.96 -1.80 9.06
N PHE A 12 5.27 -1.37 8.00
CA PHE A 12 3.83 -1.52 7.84
C PHE A 12 3.55 -2.51 6.70
N ILE A 13 2.73 -3.52 6.96
CA ILE A 13 2.29 -4.52 5.98
C ILE A 13 0.77 -4.51 5.96
N SER A 14 0.19 -4.35 4.78
CA SER A 14 -1.25 -4.54 4.56
C SER A 14 -1.46 -5.83 3.76
N VAL A 15 -2.37 -6.69 4.22
CA VAL A 15 -2.63 -7.99 3.61
C VAL A 15 -4.03 -7.97 3.02
N HIS A 16 -4.12 -8.22 1.71
CA HIS A 16 -5.37 -8.15 0.95
C HIS A 16 -5.65 -9.46 0.21
N CYS A 17 -6.92 -9.74 -0.04
CA CYS A 17 -7.36 -10.78 -0.97
C CYS A 17 -8.19 -10.12 -2.07
N ASN A 18 -7.56 -9.91 -3.23
CA ASN A 18 -8.19 -9.26 -4.36
C ASN A 18 -9.29 -10.14 -4.95
N ALA A 19 -10.35 -9.50 -5.46
CA ALA A 19 -11.45 -10.15 -6.15
C ALA A 19 -11.77 -9.42 -7.46
N ASN A 20 -12.18 -10.19 -8.47
CA ASN A 20 -12.58 -9.70 -9.77
C ASN A 20 -13.64 -10.65 -10.38
N ASP A 21 -14.46 -10.13 -11.29
CA ASP A 21 -15.52 -10.93 -11.94
C ASP A 21 -14.94 -12.01 -12.88
N ASN A 22 -13.74 -11.78 -13.41
CA ASN A 22 -13.04 -12.76 -14.23
C ASN A 22 -12.24 -13.72 -13.35
N HIS A 23 -12.59 -15.01 -13.35
CA HIS A 23 -11.91 -16.03 -12.55
C HIS A 23 -10.52 -16.47 -13.05
N ALA A 24 -10.06 -16.00 -14.22
CA ALA A 24 -8.79 -16.42 -14.79
C ALA A 24 -7.54 -15.93 -13.99
N PRO A 25 -7.48 -14.68 -13.50
CA PRO A 25 -6.35 -14.19 -12.73
C PRO A 25 -6.26 -14.85 -11.35
N HIS A 26 -5.09 -15.40 -11.03
CA HIS A 26 -4.77 -15.99 -9.74
C HIS A 26 -3.26 -15.87 -9.49
N GLY A 27 -2.83 -15.88 -8.24
CA GLY A 27 -1.42 -15.77 -7.87
C GLY A 27 -1.20 -14.96 -6.60
N SER A 28 0.01 -14.41 -6.46
CA SER A 28 0.37 -13.40 -5.46
C SER A 28 0.91 -12.16 -6.15
N GLU A 29 0.56 -10.99 -5.63
CA GLU A 29 1.05 -9.68 -6.05
C GLU A 29 1.52 -8.94 -4.79
N THR A 30 2.66 -8.28 -4.84
CA THR A 30 3.15 -7.47 -3.71
C THR A 30 3.33 -6.03 -4.16
N TYR A 31 2.54 -5.12 -3.61
CA TYR A 31 2.55 -3.72 -4.02
C TYR A 31 3.44 -2.87 -3.11
N VAL A 32 4.08 -1.86 -3.71
CA VAL A 32 4.80 -0.80 -3.00
C VAL A 32 4.20 0.55 -3.39
N MET A 33 4.04 1.44 -2.41
CA MET A 33 3.57 2.80 -2.66
C MET A 33 4.65 3.62 -3.37
N GLY A 34 4.55 3.69 -4.70
CA GLY A 34 5.46 4.47 -5.55
C GLY A 34 5.09 5.95 -5.66
N LEU A 35 6.09 6.78 -5.95
CA LEU A 35 5.98 8.25 -6.06
C LEU A 35 5.24 8.75 -7.32
N HIS A 36 5.19 7.95 -8.38
CA HIS A 36 4.83 8.39 -9.74
C HIS A 36 3.56 7.76 -10.34
N LYS A 37 2.66 7.21 -9.52
CA LYS A 37 1.38 6.66 -10.01
C LYS A 37 0.19 7.26 -9.28
N THR A 38 0.19 8.57 -9.07
CA THR A 38 -0.82 9.28 -8.28
C THR A 38 -2.25 8.92 -8.68
N GLU A 39 -2.65 8.86 -9.95
CA GLU A 39 -4.04 8.49 -10.28
C GLU A 39 -4.39 7.00 -10.15
N ALA A 40 -3.51 6.09 -10.57
CA ALA A 40 -3.78 4.66 -10.48
C ALA A 40 -3.66 4.16 -9.04
N ASN A 41 -2.63 4.61 -8.32
CA ASN A 41 -2.46 4.34 -6.89
C ASN A 41 -3.54 5.05 -6.08
N MET A 42 -3.98 6.27 -6.44
CA MET A 42 -5.13 6.88 -5.75
C MET A 42 -6.42 6.11 -6.03
N ARG A 43 -6.65 5.57 -7.23
CA ARG A 43 -7.84 4.73 -7.48
C ARG A 43 -7.79 3.41 -6.73
N VAL A 44 -6.64 2.75 -6.69
CA VAL A 44 -6.45 1.52 -5.89
C VAL A 44 -6.56 1.83 -4.40
N ALA A 45 -5.90 2.87 -3.91
CA ALA A 45 -6.01 3.31 -2.53
C ALA A 45 -7.42 3.76 -2.19
N GLN A 46 -8.15 4.45 -3.07
CA GLN A 46 -9.55 4.80 -2.87
C GLN A 46 -10.42 3.54 -2.79
N LYS A 47 -10.24 2.59 -3.71
CA LYS A 47 -10.98 1.31 -3.69
C LYS A 47 -10.64 0.43 -2.48
N GLU A 48 -9.38 0.41 -2.04
CA GLU A 48 -8.97 -0.30 -0.82
C GLU A 48 -9.43 0.45 0.45
N ASN A 49 -9.47 1.78 0.42
CA ASN A 49 -10.00 2.63 1.48
C ASN A 49 -11.53 2.73 1.46
N GLU A 50 -12.25 2.25 0.43
CA GLU A 50 -13.71 2.12 0.47
C GLU A 50 -14.15 1.16 1.58
N ALA A 51 -13.28 0.24 2.01
CA ALA A 51 -13.48 -0.56 3.22
C ALA A 51 -13.54 0.30 4.50
N ILE A 52 -12.93 1.50 4.52
CA ILE A 52 -13.02 2.46 5.64
C ILE A 52 -14.45 3.04 5.75
N LEU A 53 -15.20 3.14 4.65
CA LEU A 53 -16.61 3.57 4.68
C LEU A 53 -17.54 2.53 5.31
N LEU A 54 -17.09 1.28 5.43
CA LEU A 54 -17.82 0.20 6.10
C LEU A 54 -17.48 0.11 7.60
N GLU A 55 -16.47 0.85 8.08
CA GLU A 55 -16.15 0.98 9.50
C GLU A 55 -16.85 2.22 10.10
N ASP A 56 -17.75 2.00 11.07
CA ASP A 56 -18.42 3.09 11.78
C ASP A 56 -17.41 3.99 12.51
N GLY A 57 -17.30 5.26 12.09
CA GLY A 57 -16.67 6.33 12.87
C GLY A 57 -15.32 6.86 12.37
N HIS A 58 -14.80 6.42 11.23
CA HIS A 58 -13.50 6.90 10.74
C HIS A 58 -13.63 8.19 9.92
N GLY A 59 -13.65 9.33 10.62
CA GLY A 59 -13.27 10.60 10.01
C GLY A 59 -11.80 10.52 9.56
N LEU A 60 -11.55 10.74 8.26
CA LEU A 60 -10.21 10.77 7.66
C LEU A 60 -9.37 11.89 8.30
N ARG A 61 -8.77 11.61 9.45
CA ARG A 61 -7.71 12.44 10.04
C ARG A 61 -6.38 11.76 9.75
N TYR A 62 -5.83 12.05 8.58
CA TYR A 62 -4.40 11.88 8.39
C TYR A 62 -3.72 12.92 9.27
N ASP A 63 -3.03 12.49 10.33
CA ASP A 63 -2.27 13.30 11.30
C ASP A 63 -1.62 14.55 10.68
N GLY A 64 -2.33 15.68 10.70
CA GLY A 64 -1.83 16.99 10.24
C GLY A 64 -1.53 17.10 8.75
N TYR A 65 -2.11 16.24 7.90
CA TYR A 65 -1.78 16.17 6.49
C TYR A 65 -2.96 16.61 5.62
N ASP A 66 -2.86 17.80 5.02
CA ASP A 66 -3.87 18.31 4.09
C ASP A 66 -3.48 17.91 2.65
N PRO A 67 -4.24 17.01 1.99
CA PRO A 67 -3.99 16.65 0.60
C PRO A 67 -4.16 17.82 -0.38
N ASN A 68 -4.74 18.94 0.05
CA ASN A 68 -4.87 20.17 -0.73
C ASN A 68 -3.71 21.16 -0.50
N ASP A 69 -2.80 20.89 0.44
CA ASP A 69 -1.62 21.70 0.71
C ASP A 69 -0.37 21.18 -0.05
N PRO A 70 0.23 21.98 -0.95
CA PRO A 70 1.43 21.60 -1.69
C PRO A 70 2.63 21.25 -0.82
N GLU A 71 2.82 21.92 0.34
CA GLU A 71 3.96 21.66 1.21
C GLU A 71 3.84 20.29 1.89
N SER A 72 2.64 19.98 2.38
CA SER A 72 2.29 18.65 2.87
C SER A 72 2.59 17.59 1.81
N MET A 73 2.08 17.76 0.57
CA MET A 73 2.36 16.89 -0.59
C MET A 73 3.85 16.61 -0.82
N ILE A 74 4.67 17.65 -0.77
CA ILE A 74 6.11 17.54 -0.94
C ILE A 74 6.74 16.76 0.22
N ALA A 75 6.38 17.07 1.47
CA ALA A 75 6.95 16.42 2.64
C ALA A 75 6.65 14.91 2.68
N LEU A 76 5.43 14.48 2.34
CA LEU A 76 5.11 13.05 2.23
C LEU A 76 5.86 12.39 1.10
N SER A 77 5.97 13.04 -0.05
CA SER A 77 6.71 12.50 -1.19
C SER A 77 8.17 12.27 -0.84
N LEU A 78 8.80 13.23 -0.15
CA LEU A 78 10.17 13.07 0.35
C LEU A 78 10.29 11.92 1.37
N ARG A 79 9.33 11.82 2.30
CA ARG A 79 9.30 10.73 3.28
C ARG A 79 9.13 9.36 2.61
N GLN A 80 8.23 9.24 1.64
CA GLN A 80 8.01 8.02 0.88
C GLN A 80 9.25 7.65 0.05
N ASN A 81 9.89 8.64 -0.58
CA ASN A 81 11.10 8.44 -1.37
C ASN A 81 12.23 7.84 -0.51
N ALA A 82 12.45 8.38 0.69
CA ALA A 82 13.51 7.91 1.59
C ALA A 82 13.43 6.41 1.94
N TYR A 83 12.23 5.82 1.92
CA TYR A 83 12.00 4.41 2.26
C TYR A 83 11.54 3.56 1.06
N LEU A 84 11.50 4.12 -0.14
CA LEU A 84 11.02 3.42 -1.33
C LEU A 84 11.89 2.21 -1.66
N ASP A 85 13.22 2.38 -1.67
CA ASP A 85 14.16 1.30 -1.98
C ASP A 85 14.07 0.14 -0.97
N HIS A 86 13.89 0.46 0.31
CA HIS A 86 13.67 -0.55 1.36
C HIS A 86 12.37 -1.31 1.14
N SER A 87 11.31 -0.59 0.74
CA SER A 87 10.01 -1.20 0.45
C SER A 87 10.08 -2.11 -0.79
N LEU A 88 10.79 -1.70 -1.84
CA LEU A 88 11.03 -2.49 -3.05
C LEU A 88 11.88 -3.75 -2.77
N LEU A 89 12.91 -3.63 -1.93
CA LEU A 89 13.69 -4.78 -1.51
C LEU A 89 12.82 -5.78 -0.72
N PHE A 90 12.05 -5.28 0.25
CA PHE A 90 11.19 -6.13 1.06
C PHE A 90 10.11 -6.82 0.22
N SER A 91 9.46 -6.10 -0.70
CA SER A 91 8.45 -6.68 -1.57
C SER A 91 9.01 -7.77 -2.48
N ALA A 92 10.21 -7.59 -3.04
CA ALA A 92 10.88 -8.61 -3.83
C ALA A 92 11.19 -9.88 -3.01
N LEU A 93 11.61 -9.73 -1.74
CA LEU A 93 11.83 -10.86 -0.83
C LEU A 93 10.53 -11.61 -0.51
N VAL A 94 9.45 -10.88 -0.24
CA VAL A 94 8.11 -11.47 0.00
C VAL A 94 7.62 -12.23 -1.23
N GLN A 95 7.71 -11.62 -2.41
CA GLN A 95 7.29 -12.24 -3.66
C GLN A 95 8.07 -13.53 -3.94
N ARG A 96 9.39 -13.50 -3.71
CA ARG A 96 10.24 -14.69 -3.80
C ARG A 96 9.80 -15.80 -2.85
N GLN A 97 9.44 -15.49 -1.61
CA GLN A 97 8.95 -16.50 -0.67
C GLN A 97 7.62 -17.10 -1.11
N PHE A 98 6.69 -16.29 -1.65
CA PHE A 98 5.44 -16.81 -2.20
C PHE A 98 5.65 -17.77 -3.38
N LYS A 99 6.61 -17.44 -4.25
CA LYS A 99 6.97 -18.29 -5.38
C LYS A 99 7.69 -19.56 -4.94
N ASP A 100 8.81 -19.42 -4.22
CA ASP A 100 9.76 -20.52 -3.97
C ASP A 100 9.28 -21.47 -2.86
N ARG A 101 8.64 -20.94 -1.81
CA ARG A 101 8.23 -21.72 -0.63
C ARG A 101 6.77 -22.16 -0.68
N VAL A 102 5.88 -21.29 -1.15
CA VAL A 102 4.43 -21.54 -1.18
C VAL A 102 3.96 -22.07 -2.54
N GLY A 103 4.73 -21.85 -3.60
CA GLY A 103 4.40 -22.31 -4.95
C GLY A 103 3.30 -21.50 -5.64
N ARG A 104 3.05 -20.25 -5.21
CA ARG A 104 2.05 -19.40 -5.86
C ARG A 104 2.59 -18.81 -7.17
N PRO A 105 1.74 -18.69 -8.22
CA PRO A 105 2.10 -17.95 -9.42
C PRO A 105 2.51 -16.51 -9.10
N ASP A 106 3.72 -16.16 -9.51
CA ASP A 106 4.31 -14.85 -9.32
C ASP A 106 3.77 -13.88 -10.38
N ARG A 107 3.13 -12.80 -9.91
CA ARG A 107 2.59 -11.74 -10.77
C ARG A 107 3.37 -10.42 -10.64
N GLY A 108 4.49 -10.44 -9.92
CA GLY A 108 5.42 -9.33 -9.79
C GLY A 108 5.20 -8.43 -8.58
N VAL A 109 6.03 -7.39 -8.58
CA VAL A 109 6.07 -6.25 -7.65
C VAL A 109 5.82 -4.98 -8.45
#